data_AF-A0A4R7AZF3-F1
#
_entry.id   AF-A0A4R7AZF3-F1
#
_cell.length_a   1.000
_cell.length_b   1.000
_cell.length_c   1.000
_cell.angle_alpha   90.00
_cell.angle_beta   90.00
_cell.angle_gamma   90.00
#
_symmetry.space_group_name_H-M   'P 1'
#
loop_
_entity.id
_entity.type
_entity.pdbx_description
1 polymer ?
#
loop_
_entity_poly.entity_id
_entity_poly.type
_entity_poly.pdbx_seq_one_letter_code
_entity_poly.pdbx_strand_id
1 'polypeptide(L)'
;MSDLYSLLYCKKQKEYRESSIKPYSLVKLPIEKSAGELAGNSRVGGDASADTQSKVVDKIVEVCVRYGLSFRETAFVLLMVKVESGFNPDAAAGTTSAAGLAQFTNGTAKDAKGMSKQWLGFELDILLPKDRFDAEKGAYSAVLAYMKCKSKAKLVDVTSYEKYIYIFHHEGWNKKVDKTTATSLDAYKISNEKIIPFLDCVESALKKEKKVSFSLKDSKGDPVSNQAYLVGQEVGASKADPARASSGSQVKWSKGVTDGAGKTAPIDLKGVGEVVFAIINNSALNFFLGEDQVGKREVHVVKRGETLSKIAKQNNTTVDELAKINAIKDRNKLPEGATLELPKINYTSRSPDVSMLSGALAKMGLVDGAMLDIVEYFKSHVVLPRNSKTHANDTISIKAAPAKTVPATQNNKMAKHKTKKDEKSVKDTAVKASDAVVKLDFSLDVAKPELVSSYTKDMIKTIMKTIGLDEAIITSGIRTTERQAKTMYDNIESYGVDSQLKLYAQPGREVVGCYAKLKKENTEKRQIISAMKEKIEELLTNGHRVSKHCVTEDFYKKLNVIDISHKRMRSSKRKAFEAEIKKLHTSGKISKFITPGMKGGEPAYHLEIPQP
;
A
#
# COMPACT_ATOMS: atom_id res chain seq x y z
N MET A 1 -9.67 35.23 12.65
CA MET A 1 -8.71 34.59 11.72
C MET A 1 -9.48 33.70 10.76
N SER A 2 -9.11 33.66 9.49
CA SER A 2 -9.62 32.72 8.49
C SER A 2 -9.28 31.26 8.82
N ASP A 3 -10.06 30.33 8.29
CA ASP A 3 -9.73 28.90 8.23
C ASP A 3 -8.76 28.57 7.07
N LEU A 4 -8.29 27.33 7.01
CA LEU A 4 -7.33 26.87 6.00
C LEU A 4 -7.87 27.00 4.57
N TYR A 5 -9.13 26.65 4.34
CA TYR A 5 -9.71 26.65 2.99
C TYR A 5 -9.98 28.08 2.51
N SER A 6 -10.38 28.99 3.41
CA SER A 6 -10.45 30.42 3.09
C SER A 6 -9.10 31.05 2.75
N LEU A 7 -8.00 30.61 3.39
CA LEU A 7 -6.64 31.04 3.02
C LEU A 7 -6.20 30.46 1.66
N LEU A 8 -6.51 29.19 1.41
CA LEU A 8 -6.04 28.46 0.23
C LEU A 8 -6.92 28.63 -1.02
N TYR A 9 -8.18 29.04 -0.89
CA TYR A 9 -9.09 29.26 -2.01
C TYR A 9 -8.49 30.16 -3.11
N CYS A 10 -8.72 29.77 -4.36
CA CYS A 10 -8.36 30.51 -5.55
C CYS A 10 -9.60 30.79 -6.41
N LYS A 11 -9.70 32.01 -6.93
CA LYS A 11 -10.59 32.31 -8.05
C LYS A 11 -9.95 31.82 -9.36
N LYS A 12 -10.77 31.63 -10.40
CA LYS A 12 -10.32 31.42 -11.78
C LYS A 12 -9.24 32.43 -12.17
N GLN A 13 -8.09 31.93 -12.61
CA GLN A 13 -6.99 32.74 -13.14
C GLN A 13 -7.31 33.25 -14.55
N LYS A 14 -6.43 34.09 -15.11
CA LYS A 14 -6.59 34.63 -16.47
C LYS A 14 -6.35 33.55 -17.53
N GLU A 15 -7.25 33.45 -18.51
CA GLU A 15 -7.09 32.55 -19.65
C GLU A 15 -5.93 32.95 -20.57
N TYR A 16 -5.31 31.92 -21.18
CA TYR A 16 -4.31 32.12 -22.23
C TYR A 16 -4.99 32.62 -23.50
N ARG A 17 -4.44 33.69 -24.11
CA ARG A 17 -4.83 34.11 -25.47
C ARG A 17 -4.58 32.95 -26.44
N GLU A 18 -5.51 32.68 -27.35
CA GLU A 18 -5.40 31.54 -28.27
C GLU A 18 -4.09 31.54 -29.08
N SER A 19 -3.65 32.70 -29.57
CA SER A 19 -2.37 32.88 -30.27
C SER A 19 -1.12 32.55 -29.44
N SER A 20 -1.27 32.40 -28.12
CA SER A 20 -0.21 31.99 -27.19
C SER A 20 -0.26 30.49 -26.83
N ILE A 21 -1.33 29.78 -27.18
CA ILE A 21 -1.48 28.34 -26.92
C ILE A 21 -0.62 27.56 -27.92
N LYS A 22 0.29 26.72 -27.41
CA LYS A 22 1.18 25.89 -28.23
C LYS A 22 0.52 24.55 -28.59
N PRO A 23 0.82 23.94 -29.76
CA PRO A 23 0.18 22.68 -30.18
C PRO A 23 0.36 21.50 -29.23
N TYR A 24 1.43 21.48 -28.43
CA TYR A 24 1.70 20.47 -27.39
C TYR A 24 1.08 20.79 -26.02
N SER A 25 0.29 21.87 -25.92
CA SER A 25 -0.43 22.23 -24.70
C SER A 25 -1.62 21.31 -24.48
N LEU A 26 -1.88 20.98 -23.21
CA LEU A 26 -2.99 20.14 -22.80
C LEU A 26 -4.28 20.96 -22.54
N VAL A 27 -4.25 22.28 -22.77
CA VAL A 27 -5.40 23.20 -22.57
C VAL A 27 -6.58 22.91 -23.50
N LYS A 28 -6.35 22.33 -24.69
CA LYS A 28 -7.42 21.96 -25.64
C LYS A 28 -7.96 20.53 -25.44
N LEU A 29 -7.54 19.80 -24.40
CA LEU A 29 -8.08 18.46 -24.11
C LEU A 29 -9.38 18.54 -23.29
N PRO A 30 -10.42 17.75 -23.63
CA PRO A 30 -11.69 17.71 -22.90
C PRO A 30 -11.49 17.23 -21.46
N ILE A 31 -12.37 17.65 -20.54
CA ILE A 31 -12.40 17.18 -19.15
C ILE A 31 -13.30 15.95 -19.08
N GLU A 32 -12.71 14.78 -19.31
CA GLU A 32 -13.36 13.48 -19.18
C GLU A 32 -13.16 12.96 -17.76
N LYS A 33 -14.26 12.86 -16.99
CA LYS A 33 -14.26 12.54 -15.56
C LYS A 33 -15.43 11.64 -15.20
N SER A 34 -15.18 10.57 -14.46
CA SER A 34 -16.20 9.65 -13.94
C SER A 34 -17.01 10.29 -12.82
N ALA A 35 -18.23 9.81 -12.58
CA ALA A 35 -19.06 10.26 -11.47
C ALA A 35 -18.33 10.11 -10.11
N GLY A 36 -18.09 11.22 -9.43
CA GLY A 36 -17.38 11.27 -8.14
C GLY A 36 -15.88 11.59 -8.22
N GLU A 37 -15.29 11.68 -9.42
CA GLU A 37 -13.93 12.21 -9.57
C GLU A 37 -13.88 13.72 -9.29
N LEU A 38 -12.71 14.22 -8.85
CA LEU A 38 -12.48 15.65 -8.69
C LEU A 38 -12.17 16.28 -10.04
N ALA A 39 -12.99 17.28 -10.41
CA ALA A 39 -12.97 17.96 -11.71
C ALA A 39 -12.88 19.48 -11.57
N GLY A 40 -12.14 20.11 -12.47
CA GLY A 40 -12.23 21.54 -12.77
C GLY A 40 -13.42 21.88 -13.68
N ASN A 41 -13.81 23.15 -13.72
CA ASN A 41 -14.78 23.66 -14.70
C ASN A 41 -14.12 23.89 -16.08
N SER A 42 -12.80 24.12 -16.09
CA SER A 42 -11.98 24.27 -17.30
C SER A 42 -10.52 23.89 -17.02
N ARG A 43 -9.66 24.02 -18.05
CA ARG A 43 -8.20 23.82 -17.95
C ARG A 43 -7.45 24.99 -17.27
N VAL A 44 -8.14 26.00 -16.75
CA VAL A 44 -7.54 27.21 -16.18
C VAL A 44 -7.23 27.05 -14.69
N GLY A 45 -6.08 27.52 -14.23
CA GLY A 45 -5.73 27.49 -12.80
C GLY A 45 -6.80 28.18 -11.92
N GLY A 46 -7.15 27.57 -10.79
CA GLY A 46 -8.21 28.06 -9.89
C GLY A 46 -9.64 27.95 -10.42
N ASP A 47 -9.86 27.51 -11.68
CA ASP A 47 -11.20 27.31 -12.23
C ASP A 47 -11.79 25.94 -11.87
N ALA A 48 -11.98 25.75 -10.57
CA ALA A 48 -12.63 24.58 -9.97
C ALA A 48 -13.52 25.05 -8.81
N SER A 49 -14.61 24.33 -8.54
CA SER A 49 -15.51 24.68 -7.44
C SER A 49 -14.78 24.75 -6.09
N ALA A 50 -15.26 25.58 -5.16
CA ALA A 50 -14.69 25.64 -3.81
C ALA A 50 -14.78 24.29 -3.06
N ASP A 51 -15.71 23.43 -3.47
CA ASP A 51 -15.79 22.04 -3.03
C ASP A 51 -14.62 21.20 -3.57
N THR A 52 -14.40 21.21 -4.89
CA THR A 52 -13.27 20.55 -5.55
C THR A 52 -11.95 20.99 -4.92
N GLN A 53 -11.72 22.30 -4.79
CA GLN A 53 -10.48 22.85 -4.21
C GLN A 53 -10.28 22.36 -2.77
N SER A 54 -11.33 22.34 -1.94
CA SER A 54 -11.22 21.83 -0.56
C SER A 54 -10.89 20.33 -0.49
N LYS A 55 -11.45 19.51 -1.38
CA LYS A 55 -11.16 18.07 -1.46
C LYS A 55 -9.77 17.77 -2.05
N VAL A 56 -9.27 18.64 -2.93
CA VAL A 56 -7.87 18.63 -3.39
C VAL A 56 -6.91 18.98 -2.25
N VAL A 57 -7.18 20.04 -1.49
CA VAL A 57 -6.42 20.40 -0.28
C VAL A 57 -6.40 19.22 0.71
N ASP A 58 -7.55 18.59 0.95
CA ASP A 58 -7.65 17.42 1.82
C ASP A 58 -6.80 16.24 1.33
N LYS A 59 -6.81 15.92 0.01
CA LYS A 59 -5.92 14.89 -0.57
C LYS A 59 -4.43 15.22 -0.39
N ILE A 60 -4.04 16.47 -0.61
CA ILE A 60 -2.64 16.91 -0.44
C ILE A 60 -2.22 16.78 1.02
N VAL A 61 -3.08 17.18 1.97
CA VAL A 61 -2.83 17.01 3.41
C VAL A 61 -2.73 15.54 3.81
N GLU A 62 -3.60 14.65 3.31
CA GLU A 62 -3.48 13.21 3.56
C GLU A 62 -2.12 12.66 3.08
N VAL A 63 -1.69 13.01 1.87
CA VAL A 63 -0.41 12.56 1.33
C VAL A 63 0.77 13.14 2.12
N CYS A 64 0.76 14.44 2.46
CA CYS A 64 1.83 15.07 3.24
C CYS A 64 2.04 14.41 4.61
N VAL A 65 0.96 14.15 5.36
CA VAL A 65 1.03 13.50 6.69
C VAL A 65 1.56 12.08 6.56
N ARG A 66 1.11 11.31 5.56
CA ARG A 66 1.55 9.92 5.33
C ARG A 66 3.03 9.82 4.94
N TYR A 67 3.59 10.80 4.22
CA TYR A 67 5.03 10.92 3.97
C TYR A 67 5.82 11.58 5.10
N GLY A 68 5.18 11.99 6.20
CA GLY A 68 5.85 12.55 7.37
C GLY A 68 6.37 13.97 7.18
N LEU A 69 5.75 14.76 6.30
CA LEU A 69 6.05 16.18 6.17
C LEU A 69 5.53 16.93 7.41
N SER A 70 6.34 17.86 7.92
CA SER A 70 5.94 18.72 9.05
C SER A 70 4.78 19.66 8.67
N PHE A 71 4.20 20.38 9.64
CA PHE A 71 3.15 21.36 9.35
C PHE A 71 3.62 22.46 8.40
N ARG A 72 4.89 22.89 8.54
CA ARG A 72 5.52 23.92 7.68
C ARG A 72 5.76 23.41 6.26
N GLU A 73 6.21 22.16 6.15
CA GLU A 73 6.46 21.51 4.86
C GLU A 73 5.15 21.25 4.11
N THR A 74 4.11 20.83 4.83
CA THR A 74 2.73 20.71 4.31
C THR A 74 2.20 22.07 3.84
N ALA A 75 2.42 23.15 4.60
CA ALA A 75 2.07 24.51 4.19
C ALA A 75 2.78 24.92 2.89
N PHE A 76 4.06 24.58 2.73
CA PHE A 76 4.81 24.84 1.49
C PHE A 76 4.24 24.06 0.29
N VAL A 77 3.93 22.77 0.44
CA VAL A 77 3.31 21.97 -0.64
C VAL A 77 1.98 22.58 -1.07
N LEU A 78 1.14 22.97 -0.11
CA LEU A 78 -0.16 23.60 -0.38
C LEU A 78 0.01 24.94 -1.11
N LEU A 79 0.93 25.80 -0.68
CA LEU A 79 1.17 27.09 -1.32
C LEU A 79 1.81 26.95 -2.72
N MET A 80 2.67 25.95 -2.94
CA MET A 80 3.18 25.60 -4.27
C MET A 80 2.03 25.21 -5.22
N VAL A 81 1.13 24.31 -4.79
CA VAL A 81 -0.05 23.93 -5.60
C VAL A 81 -1.02 25.11 -5.79
N LYS A 82 -1.16 26.01 -4.80
CA LYS A 82 -1.94 27.25 -4.91
C LYS A 82 -1.42 28.15 -6.04
N VAL A 83 -0.11 28.25 -6.20
CA VAL A 83 0.54 29.01 -7.29
C VAL A 83 0.37 28.31 -8.63
N GLU A 84 0.72 27.02 -8.72
CA GLU A 84 0.78 26.27 -9.98
C GLU A 84 -0.59 26.03 -10.63
N SER A 85 -1.56 25.53 -9.86
CA SER A 85 -2.86 25.08 -10.37
C SER A 85 -4.06 25.77 -9.73
N GLY A 86 -3.85 26.55 -8.66
CA GLY A 86 -4.94 27.09 -7.84
C GLY A 86 -5.86 26.00 -7.28
N PHE A 87 -5.31 24.80 -7.02
CA PHE A 87 -6.05 23.59 -6.63
C PHE A 87 -7.09 23.07 -7.66
N ASN A 88 -7.00 23.49 -8.93
CA ASN A 88 -7.73 22.83 -10.01
C ASN A 88 -6.96 21.56 -10.47
N PRO A 89 -7.49 20.34 -10.31
CA PRO A 89 -6.80 19.11 -10.74
C PRO A 89 -6.66 19.02 -12.26
N ASP A 90 -7.52 19.71 -13.00
CA ASP A 90 -7.57 19.73 -14.46
C ASP A 90 -6.75 20.87 -15.10
N ALA A 91 -6.02 21.66 -14.30
CA ALA A 91 -5.23 22.79 -14.80
C ALA A 91 -4.19 22.38 -15.87
N ALA A 92 -3.98 23.22 -16.87
CA ALA A 92 -2.92 23.09 -17.87
C ALA A 92 -2.38 24.47 -18.32
N ALA A 93 -1.10 24.54 -18.65
CA ALA A 93 -0.49 25.74 -19.22
C ALA A 93 -0.67 25.82 -20.74
N GLY A 94 -1.04 26.99 -21.26
CA GLY A 94 -1.13 27.24 -22.71
C GLY A 94 0.25 27.23 -23.40
N THR A 95 1.30 27.63 -22.70
CA THR A 95 2.64 27.84 -23.28
C THR A 95 3.56 26.62 -23.22
N THR A 96 3.23 25.60 -22.45
CA THR A 96 4.05 24.39 -22.24
C THR A 96 3.17 23.13 -22.22
N SER A 97 3.75 21.96 -21.94
CA SER A 97 2.98 20.73 -21.64
C SER A 97 2.71 20.54 -20.12
N ALA A 98 2.87 21.59 -19.32
CA ALA A 98 2.59 21.58 -17.89
C ALA A 98 1.09 21.36 -17.62
N ALA A 99 0.77 20.41 -16.74
CA ALA A 99 -0.60 20.11 -16.34
C ALA A 99 -0.70 19.40 -14.98
N GLY A 100 -1.90 19.41 -14.41
CA GLY A 100 -2.23 18.80 -13.13
C GLY A 100 -1.86 19.69 -11.94
N LEU A 101 -2.13 19.20 -10.72
CA LEU A 101 -1.96 19.97 -9.48
C LEU A 101 -0.54 20.57 -9.29
N ALA A 102 0.47 19.86 -9.75
CA ALA A 102 1.88 20.24 -9.70
C ALA A 102 2.46 20.67 -11.06
N GLN A 103 1.62 20.94 -12.07
CA GLN A 103 2.00 21.49 -13.38
C GLN A 103 3.18 20.78 -14.08
N PHE A 104 3.24 19.45 -13.99
CA PHE A 104 4.34 18.70 -14.60
C PHE A 104 4.27 18.74 -16.13
N THR A 105 5.38 19.12 -16.75
CA THR A 105 5.58 18.97 -18.20
C THR A 105 5.72 17.49 -18.58
N ASN A 106 5.65 17.17 -19.88
CA ASN A 106 5.94 15.81 -20.35
C ASN A 106 7.36 15.33 -19.97
N GLY A 107 8.33 16.25 -19.84
CA GLY A 107 9.67 15.95 -19.32
C GLY A 107 9.65 15.67 -17.82
N THR A 108 9.01 16.54 -17.03
CA THR A 108 8.88 16.39 -15.58
C THR A 108 8.14 15.09 -15.21
N ALA A 109 7.11 14.72 -15.96
CA ALA A 109 6.38 13.46 -15.80
C ALA A 109 7.24 12.22 -16.09
N LYS A 110 8.16 12.29 -17.06
CA LYS A 110 9.13 11.22 -17.36
C LYS A 110 10.18 11.07 -16.26
N ASP A 111 10.76 12.18 -15.79
CA ASP A 111 11.67 12.19 -14.63
C ASP A 111 10.94 11.64 -13.38
N ALA A 112 9.70 12.08 -13.15
CA ALA A 112 8.88 11.64 -12.03
C ALA A 112 8.64 10.14 -12.06
N LYS A 113 8.25 9.57 -13.20
CA LYS A 113 8.09 8.11 -13.34
C LYS A 113 9.41 7.39 -13.03
N GLY A 114 10.52 7.85 -13.60
CA GLY A 114 11.84 7.22 -13.43
C GLY A 114 12.40 7.22 -12.01
N MET A 115 12.02 8.18 -11.15
CA MET A 115 12.57 8.30 -9.79
C MET A 115 11.56 8.22 -8.64
N SER A 116 10.26 8.32 -8.91
CA SER A 116 9.19 8.25 -7.91
C SER A 116 9.34 7.09 -6.95
N LYS A 117 9.74 5.90 -7.42
CA LYS A 117 9.95 4.73 -6.58
C LYS A 117 10.95 4.93 -5.43
N GLN A 118 11.95 5.80 -5.59
CA GLN A 118 12.92 6.12 -4.52
C GLN A 118 12.34 7.03 -3.43
N TRP A 119 11.34 7.87 -3.77
CA TRP A 119 10.81 8.92 -2.90
C TRP A 119 9.39 8.63 -2.39
N LEU A 120 8.63 7.83 -3.13
CA LEU A 120 7.23 7.46 -2.88
C LEU A 120 7.03 5.96 -2.63
N GLY A 121 8.00 5.11 -3.01
CA GLY A 121 7.96 3.65 -2.88
C GLY A 121 7.31 2.91 -4.05
N PHE A 122 6.51 3.61 -4.85
CA PHE A 122 5.87 3.10 -6.07
C PHE A 122 6.24 3.96 -7.29
N GLU A 123 6.02 3.39 -8.48
CA GLU A 123 6.20 4.10 -9.75
C GLU A 123 4.96 4.96 -10.04
N LEU A 124 5.10 6.28 -9.91
CA LEU A 124 4.06 7.26 -10.19
C LEU A 124 3.97 7.48 -11.71
N ASP A 125 3.14 6.69 -12.39
CA ASP A 125 2.89 6.91 -13.82
C ASP A 125 1.81 7.98 -14.05
N ILE A 126 2.27 9.08 -14.62
CA ILE A 126 1.55 10.32 -14.98
C ILE A 126 1.98 10.81 -16.38
N LEU A 127 2.52 9.91 -17.20
CA LEU A 127 2.95 10.23 -18.58
C LEU A 127 1.75 10.64 -19.44
N LEU A 128 0.65 9.89 -19.36
CA LEU A 128 -0.59 10.20 -20.08
C LEU A 128 -1.30 11.42 -19.44
N PRO A 129 -1.91 12.32 -20.23
CA PRO A 129 -2.59 13.51 -19.69
C PRO A 129 -3.67 13.17 -18.64
N LYS A 130 -4.53 12.17 -18.91
CA LYS A 130 -5.58 11.74 -17.98
C LYS A 130 -5.05 11.40 -16.58
N ASP A 131 -3.90 10.75 -16.52
CA ASP A 131 -3.26 10.31 -15.27
C ASP A 131 -2.57 11.47 -14.54
N ARG A 132 -2.23 12.55 -15.25
CA ARG A 132 -1.70 13.79 -14.69
C ARG A 132 -2.80 14.72 -14.18
N PHE A 133 -3.99 14.63 -14.75
CA PHE A 133 -5.22 15.30 -14.30
C PHE A 133 -5.96 14.56 -13.16
N ASP A 134 -5.49 13.38 -12.75
CA ASP A 134 -5.99 12.72 -11.55
C ASP A 134 -5.52 13.47 -10.29
N ALA A 135 -6.46 13.78 -9.39
CA ALA A 135 -6.20 14.61 -8.22
C ALA A 135 -5.35 13.91 -7.14
N GLU A 136 -5.29 12.58 -7.12
CA GLU A 136 -4.52 11.82 -6.15
C GLU A 136 -3.08 11.62 -6.62
N LYS A 137 -2.88 11.22 -7.87
CA LYS A 137 -1.59 11.27 -8.58
C LYS A 137 -1.01 12.69 -8.60
N GLY A 138 -1.85 13.71 -8.73
CA GLY A 138 -1.47 15.11 -8.58
C GLY A 138 -0.96 15.47 -7.17
N ALA A 139 -1.58 14.94 -6.11
CA ALA A 139 -1.11 15.13 -4.73
C ALA A 139 0.24 14.42 -4.49
N TYR A 140 0.39 13.18 -4.95
CA TYR A 140 1.69 12.48 -4.94
C TYR A 140 2.75 13.22 -5.77
N SER A 141 2.38 13.83 -6.90
CA SER A 141 3.27 14.65 -7.74
C SER A 141 3.76 15.89 -6.99
N ALA A 142 2.87 16.59 -6.27
CA ALA A 142 3.22 17.77 -5.47
C ALA A 142 4.18 17.43 -4.33
N VAL A 143 3.95 16.32 -3.61
CA VAL A 143 4.83 15.87 -2.52
C VAL A 143 6.18 15.37 -3.04
N LEU A 144 6.20 14.62 -4.15
CA LEU A 144 7.44 14.22 -4.85
C LEU A 144 8.27 15.45 -5.29
N ALA A 145 7.61 16.44 -5.90
CA ALA A 145 8.27 17.67 -6.35
C ALA A 145 8.86 18.42 -5.16
N TYR A 146 8.08 18.63 -4.10
CA TYR A 146 8.53 19.32 -2.91
C TYR A 146 9.75 18.64 -2.27
N MET A 147 9.71 17.33 -2.02
CA MET A 147 10.83 16.61 -1.38
C MET A 147 12.12 16.69 -2.20
N LYS A 148 12.03 16.54 -3.53
CA LYS A 148 13.20 16.68 -4.43
C LYS A 148 13.71 18.12 -4.47
N CYS A 149 12.82 19.11 -4.56
CA CYS A 149 13.20 20.53 -4.63
C CYS A 149 13.78 21.03 -3.30
N LYS A 150 13.24 20.58 -2.16
CA LYS A 150 13.79 20.79 -0.81
C LYS A 150 15.22 20.26 -0.69
N SER A 151 15.46 19.04 -1.18
CA SER A 151 16.80 18.44 -1.22
C SER A 151 17.79 19.27 -2.04
N LYS A 152 17.38 19.78 -3.21
CA LYS A 152 18.20 20.69 -4.02
C LYS A 152 18.43 22.05 -3.37
N ALA A 153 17.40 22.65 -2.80
CA ALA A 153 17.47 23.96 -2.16
C ALA A 153 18.44 24.01 -0.97
N LYS A 154 18.53 22.93 -0.18
CA LYS A 154 19.51 22.81 0.91
C LYS A 154 20.98 22.76 0.44
N LEU A 155 21.24 22.52 -0.85
CA LEU A 155 22.58 22.64 -1.45
C LEU A 155 22.94 24.09 -1.83
N VAL A 156 21.94 24.96 -1.98
CA VAL A 156 22.13 26.39 -2.29
C VAL A 156 22.32 27.20 -1.02
N ASP A 157 21.48 26.94 -0.01
CA ASP A 157 21.52 27.62 1.29
C ASP A 157 20.92 26.71 2.36
N VAL A 158 21.74 26.15 3.26
CA VAL A 158 21.25 25.23 4.30
C VAL A 158 20.29 25.91 5.30
N THR A 159 20.42 27.23 5.49
CA THR A 159 19.65 28.01 6.48
C THR A 159 18.40 28.61 5.85
N SER A 160 18.52 29.20 4.66
CA SER A 160 17.41 29.89 3.97
C SER A 160 16.76 29.06 2.85
N TYR A 161 16.96 27.74 2.84
CA TYR A 161 16.57 26.84 1.75
C TYR A 161 15.13 27.03 1.25
N GLU A 162 14.18 27.35 2.13
CA GLU A 162 12.76 27.51 1.79
C GLU A 162 12.54 28.44 0.59
N LYS A 163 13.26 29.57 0.54
CA LYS A 163 13.16 30.56 -0.56
C LYS A 163 13.52 29.98 -1.93
N TYR A 164 14.41 28.98 -1.96
CA TYR A 164 14.95 28.39 -3.17
C TYR A 164 14.19 27.13 -3.65
N ILE A 165 13.30 26.55 -2.82
CA ILE A 165 12.57 25.31 -3.17
C ILE A 165 11.78 25.49 -4.47
N TYR A 166 11.00 26.56 -4.59
CA TYR A 166 10.18 26.82 -5.77
C TYR A 166 11.00 27.06 -7.05
N ILE A 167 12.26 27.52 -6.93
CA ILE A 167 13.16 27.66 -8.11
C ILE A 167 13.37 26.30 -8.77
N PHE A 168 13.68 25.26 -8.00
CA PHE A 168 13.90 23.93 -8.56
C PHE A 168 12.62 23.28 -9.10
N HIS A 169 11.44 23.75 -8.68
CA HIS A 169 10.16 23.35 -9.27
C HIS A 169 9.99 23.98 -10.65
N HIS A 170 10.07 25.31 -10.72
CA HIS A 170 9.86 26.12 -11.93
C HIS A 170 10.94 25.92 -13.00
N GLU A 171 12.21 26.00 -12.61
CA GLU A 171 13.37 25.91 -13.52
C GLU A 171 13.74 24.47 -13.91
N GLY A 172 13.04 23.49 -13.36
CA GLY A 172 13.32 22.07 -13.51
C GLY A 172 14.35 21.55 -12.51
N TRP A 173 14.07 20.35 -11.99
CA TRP A 173 14.74 19.73 -10.84
C TRP A 173 16.25 19.51 -10.93
N ASN A 174 16.83 19.63 -12.13
CA ASN A 174 18.22 19.34 -12.43
C ASN A 174 19.01 20.60 -12.83
N LYS A 175 18.37 21.79 -12.80
CA LYS A 175 19.02 23.11 -13.00
C LYS A 175 20.18 23.27 -12.01
N LYS A 176 21.32 23.79 -12.47
CA LYS A 176 22.40 24.26 -11.59
C LYS A 176 22.10 25.71 -11.21
N VAL A 177 22.08 25.99 -9.90
CA VAL A 177 21.75 27.30 -9.32
C VAL A 177 22.59 27.47 -8.05
N ASP A 178 23.11 28.67 -7.84
CA ASP A 178 23.77 29.14 -6.61
C ASP A 178 22.99 30.33 -6.02
N LYS A 179 23.45 30.94 -4.92
CA LYS A 179 22.70 32.05 -4.29
C LYS A 179 22.57 33.28 -5.20
N THR A 180 23.57 33.59 -6.01
CA THR A 180 23.62 34.78 -6.86
C THR A 180 22.74 34.62 -8.10
N THR A 181 22.79 33.43 -8.72
CA THR A 181 21.96 33.07 -9.87
C THR A 181 20.52 32.73 -9.47
N ALA A 182 20.26 32.35 -8.22
CA ALA A 182 18.92 32.18 -7.70
C ALA A 182 18.13 33.49 -7.62
N THR A 183 18.74 34.55 -7.05
CA THR A 183 18.01 35.78 -6.68
C THR A 183 17.55 36.61 -7.86
N SER A 184 18.15 36.43 -9.05
CA SER A 184 17.76 37.10 -10.30
C SER A 184 16.58 36.42 -11.03
N LEU A 185 16.26 35.16 -10.70
CA LEU A 185 15.21 34.39 -11.37
C LEU A 185 13.80 34.79 -10.90
N ASP A 186 12.83 34.87 -11.82
CA ASP A 186 11.44 35.18 -11.49
C ASP A 186 10.81 34.14 -10.54
N ALA A 187 11.27 32.90 -10.57
CA ALA A 187 10.87 31.87 -9.60
C ALA A 187 11.23 32.25 -8.15
N TYR A 188 12.34 32.95 -7.91
CA TYR A 188 12.69 33.46 -6.57
C TYR A 188 11.78 34.61 -6.14
N LYS A 189 11.39 35.49 -7.07
CA LYS A 189 10.39 36.56 -6.82
C LYS A 189 9.04 35.94 -6.43
N ILE A 190 8.53 35.01 -7.25
CA ILE A 190 7.29 34.26 -7.00
C ILE A 190 7.32 33.55 -5.64
N SER A 191 8.45 32.93 -5.27
CA SER A 191 8.65 32.30 -3.96
C SER A 191 8.47 33.29 -2.80
N ASN A 192 9.18 34.43 -2.85
CA ASN A 192 9.14 35.46 -1.80
C ASN A 192 7.84 36.29 -1.79
N GLU A 193 7.08 36.33 -2.89
CA GLU A 193 5.79 37.05 -2.98
C GLU A 193 4.59 36.18 -2.61
N LYS A 194 4.58 34.91 -3.03
CA LYS A 194 3.36 34.07 -3.05
C LYS A 194 3.41 32.84 -2.15
N ILE A 195 4.60 32.47 -1.66
CA ILE A 195 4.78 31.31 -0.78
C ILE A 195 5.28 31.75 0.60
N ILE A 196 6.49 32.32 0.68
CA ILE A 196 7.13 32.65 1.96
C ILE A 196 6.25 33.50 2.90
N PRO A 197 5.55 34.56 2.46
CA PRO A 197 4.71 35.40 3.35
C PRO A 197 3.49 34.69 3.93
N PHE A 198 3.11 33.53 3.37
CA PHE A 198 1.90 32.79 3.74
C PHE A 198 2.20 31.48 4.49
N LEU A 199 3.47 31.08 4.62
CA LEU A 199 3.85 29.84 5.32
C LEU A 199 3.31 29.82 6.74
N ASP A 200 3.59 30.85 7.53
CA ASP A 200 3.29 30.87 8.97
C ASP A 200 1.78 30.86 9.25
N CYS A 201 0.96 31.49 8.40
CA CYS A 201 -0.49 31.51 8.57
C CYS A 201 -1.18 30.22 8.11
N VAL A 202 -0.65 29.55 7.07
CA VAL A 202 -1.12 28.22 6.63
C VAL A 202 -0.65 27.14 7.62
N GLU A 203 0.59 27.20 8.09
CA GLU A 203 1.14 26.34 9.15
C GLU A 203 0.31 26.47 10.44
N SER A 204 0.00 27.70 10.86
CA SER A 204 -0.86 27.97 12.02
C SER A 204 -2.29 27.46 11.81
N ALA A 205 -2.81 27.45 10.58
CA ALA A 205 -4.13 26.90 10.27
C ALA A 205 -4.18 25.37 10.31
N LEU A 206 -3.09 24.68 9.95
CA LEU A 206 -2.94 23.23 10.06
C LEU A 206 -2.82 22.75 11.52
N LYS A 207 -2.25 23.60 12.40
CA LYS A 207 -2.10 23.35 13.85
C LYS A 207 -3.35 23.65 14.70
N LYS A 208 -4.48 24.05 14.09
CA LYS A 208 -5.71 24.37 14.84
C LYS A 208 -6.36 23.12 15.42
N GLU A 209 -6.44 23.05 16.74
CA GLU A 209 -7.01 21.91 17.47
C GLU A 209 -8.46 21.60 17.03
N LYS A 210 -8.77 20.30 17.02
CA LYS A 210 -10.04 19.75 16.52
C LYS A 210 -10.37 18.45 17.26
N LYS A 211 -11.65 18.25 17.54
CA LYS A 211 -12.20 16.96 17.96
C LYS A 211 -12.71 16.21 16.73
N VAL A 212 -12.64 14.87 16.70
CA VAL A 212 -13.35 14.05 15.71
C VAL A 212 -13.98 12.81 16.33
N SER A 213 -15.11 12.36 15.79
CA SER A 213 -15.67 11.03 16.08
C SER A 213 -15.61 10.17 14.83
N PHE A 214 -15.41 8.86 14.97
CA PHE A 214 -15.74 7.92 13.91
C PHE A 214 -17.26 7.66 13.95
N SER A 215 -17.88 7.47 12.78
CA SER A 215 -19.26 6.99 12.65
C SER A 215 -19.25 5.68 11.87
N LEU A 216 -19.73 4.63 12.51
CA LEU A 216 -19.76 3.27 11.99
C LEU A 216 -21.17 3.01 11.44
N LYS A 217 -21.22 2.60 10.17
CA LYS A 217 -22.45 2.27 9.45
C LYS A 217 -22.35 0.89 8.83
N ASP A 218 -23.47 0.18 8.77
CA ASP A 218 -23.56 -1.13 8.12
C ASP A 218 -23.47 -1.02 6.58
N SER A 219 -23.74 -2.11 5.86
CA SER A 219 -23.76 -2.13 4.40
C SER A 219 -24.94 -1.37 3.78
N LYS A 220 -26.05 -1.18 4.51
CA LYS A 220 -27.22 -0.37 4.08
C LYS A 220 -26.99 1.12 4.33
N GLY A 221 -26.21 1.45 5.35
CA GLY A 221 -25.95 2.82 5.81
C GLY A 221 -26.53 3.13 7.20
N ASP A 222 -27.11 2.14 7.88
CA ASP A 222 -27.70 2.27 9.20
C ASP A 222 -26.61 2.33 10.30
N PRO A 223 -26.81 3.07 11.41
CA PRO A 223 -25.77 3.21 12.44
C PRO A 223 -25.52 1.91 13.21
N VAL A 224 -24.26 1.57 13.47
CA VAL A 224 -23.88 0.40 14.27
C VAL A 224 -23.57 0.83 15.70
N SER A 225 -24.53 0.65 16.60
CA SER A 225 -24.42 0.97 18.04
C SER A 225 -23.78 -0.15 18.86
N ASN A 226 -23.26 0.18 20.05
CA ASN A 226 -22.58 -0.73 20.98
C ASN A 226 -21.35 -1.48 20.40
N GLN A 227 -20.83 -1.04 19.26
CA GLN A 227 -19.70 -1.67 18.58
C GLN A 227 -18.39 -1.36 19.30
N ALA A 228 -17.69 -2.38 19.79
CA ALA A 228 -16.39 -2.19 20.42
C ALA A 228 -15.32 -1.70 19.43
N TYR A 229 -14.51 -0.74 19.89
CA TYR A 229 -13.45 -0.14 19.10
C TYR A 229 -12.17 0.14 19.91
N LEU A 230 -11.06 0.27 19.19
CA LEU A 230 -9.81 0.87 19.69
C LEU A 230 -9.40 2.08 18.86
N VAL A 231 -8.98 3.15 19.52
CA VAL A 231 -8.31 4.31 18.92
C VAL A 231 -6.89 4.40 19.47
N GLY A 232 -5.90 4.35 18.58
CA GLY A 232 -4.49 4.62 18.86
C GLY A 232 -4.09 6.03 18.41
N GLN A 233 -3.43 6.77 19.29
CA GLN A 233 -2.94 8.14 19.06
C GLN A 233 -1.45 8.24 19.45
N GLU A 234 -0.64 8.96 18.67
CA GLU A 234 0.75 9.22 19.09
C GLU A 234 0.81 10.15 20.31
N VAL A 235 1.71 9.84 21.25
CA VAL A 235 2.06 10.68 22.40
C VAL A 235 3.49 11.18 22.24
N GLY A 236 3.73 12.44 22.61
CA GLY A 236 5.06 13.06 22.49
C GLY A 236 5.38 13.63 21.11
N ALA A 237 4.43 13.62 20.17
CA ALA A 237 4.58 14.27 18.87
C ALA A 237 5.03 15.74 18.99
N SER A 238 6.00 16.12 18.15
CA SER A 238 6.59 17.46 18.08
C SER A 238 5.57 18.53 17.72
N LYS A 239 5.70 19.75 18.28
CA LYS A 239 4.85 20.91 17.90
C LYS A 239 5.08 21.40 16.45
N ALA A 240 6.12 20.90 15.76
CA ALA A 240 6.37 21.18 14.35
C ALA A 240 5.71 20.16 13.40
N ASP A 241 5.31 18.99 13.90
CA ASP A 241 5.02 17.81 13.08
C ASP A 241 3.63 17.23 13.36
N PRO A 242 2.88 16.78 12.33
CA PRO A 242 1.66 16.01 12.53
C PRO A 242 1.94 14.74 13.35
N ALA A 243 1.09 14.46 14.33
CA ALA A 243 1.08 13.18 15.03
C ALA A 243 0.85 12.04 14.02
N ARG A 244 1.57 10.92 14.14
CA ARG A 244 1.49 9.78 13.20
C ARG A 244 1.29 8.46 13.92
N ALA A 245 0.07 8.16 14.34
CA ALA A 245 -0.20 6.97 15.17
C ALA A 245 0.20 5.62 14.55
N SER A 246 0.37 5.50 13.23
CA SER A 246 0.89 4.28 12.57
C SER A 246 2.41 4.09 12.71
N SER A 247 3.14 5.16 13.04
CA SER A 247 4.61 5.19 12.97
C SER A 247 5.27 6.10 14.01
N GLY A 248 4.53 6.46 15.06
CA GLY A 248 5.03 7.27 16.18
C GLY A 248 6.02 6.54 17.08
N SER A 249 6.66 7.26 18.00
CA SER A 249 7.55 6.64 19.01
C SER A 249 6.75 5.93 20.11
N GLN A 250 5.66 6.53 20.56
CA GLN A 250 4.78 6.02 21.60
C GLN A 250 3.32 6.21 21.20
N VAL A 251 2.50 5.16 21.32
CA VAL A 251 1.06 5.22 21.02
C VAL A 251 0.25 4.98 22.29
N LYS A 252 -0.62 5.93 22.64
CA LYS A 252 -1.67 5.74 23.65
C LYS A 252 -2.89 5.13 22.97
N TRP A 253 -3.34 4.02 23.53
CA TRP A 253 -4.57 3.36 23.12
C TRP A 253 -5.73 3.75 24.03
N SER A 254 -6.92 3.80 23.46
CA SER A 254 -8.18 4.07 24.15
C SER A 254 -9.25 3.13 23.61
N LYS A 255 -10.04 2.53 24.50
CA LYS A 255 -11.16 1.63 24.17
C LYS A 255 -12.50 2.31 24.41
N GLY A 256 -13.52 1.86 23.68
CA GLY A 256 -14.90 2.29 23.88
C GLY A 256 -15.88 1.46 23.07
N VAL A 257 -17.16 1.82 23.16
CA VAL A 257 -18.25 1.31 22.31
C VAL A 257 -18.95 2.48 21.63
N THR A 258 -19.55 2.25 20.45
CA THR A 258 -20.31 3.30 19.76
C THR A 258 -21.65 3.60 20.45
N ASP A 259 -22.09 4.86 20.35
CA ASP A 259 -23.40 5.31 20.83
C ASP A 259 -24.57 4.83 19.95
N GLY A 260 -25.80 5.18 20.32
CA GLY A 260 -27.02 4.88 19.53
C GLY A 260 -27.06 5.49 18.12
N ALA A 261 -26.20 6.47 17.82
CA ALA A 261 -26.01 7.05 16.49
C ALA A 261 -24.79 6.46 15.76
N GLY A 262 -24.25 5.34 16.26
CA GLY A 262 -23.08 4.65 15.72
C GLY A 262 -21.78 5.43 15.82
N LYS A 263 -21.70 6.43 16.70
CA LYS A 263 -20.52 7.29 16.85
C LYS A 263 -19.62 6.89 18.02
N THR A 264 -18.32 7.09 17.85
CA THR A 264 -17.35 7.00 18.94
C THR A 264 -17.38 8.24 19.81
N ALA A 265 -16.89 8.13 21.05
CA ALA A 265 -16.54 9.30 21.85
C ALA A 265 -15.56 10.22 21.06
N PRO A 266 -15.62 11.55 21.23
CA PRO A 266 -14.75 12.48 20.51
C PRO A 266 -13.27 12.29 20.85
N ILE A 267 -12.43 12.38 19.82
CA ILE A 267 -10.98 12.21 19.86
C ILE A 267 -10.34 13.60 19.69
N ASP A 268 -9.67 14.08 20.74
CA ASP A 268 -8.99 15.38 20.78
C ASP A 268 -7.62 15.35 20.06
N LEU A 269 -7.43 16.22 19.06
CA LEU A 269 -6.20 16.29 18.26
C LEU A 269 -5.68 17.73 18.12
N LYS A 270 -4.35 17.86 18.18
CA LYS A 270 -3.62 19.15 18.21
C LYS A 270 -3.40 19.78 16.82
N GLY A 271 -4.40 19.67 15.96
CA GLY A 271 -4.32 19.99 14.54
C GLY A 271 -4.47 18.75 13.66
N VAL A 272 -3.98 18.85 12.42
CA VAL A 272 -3.87 17.71 11.51
C VAL A 272 -2.93 16.64 12.08
N GLY A 273 -3.30 15.38 11.94
CA GLY A 273 -2.50 14.23 12.35
C GLY A 273 -3.12 12.92 11.85
N GLU A 274 -2.54 11.78 12.20
CA GLU A 274 -3.05 10.45 11.89
C GLU A 274 -3.36 9.69 13.18
N VAL A 275 -4.53 9.06 13.21
CA VAL A 275 -4.96 8.10 14.24
C VAL A 275 -5.06 6.70 13.64
N VAL A 276 -4.89 5.69 14.48
CA VAL A 276 -5.16 4.28 14.12
C VAL A 276 -6.50 3.87 14.71
N PHE A 277 -7.35 3.24 13.90
CA PHE A 277 -8.68 2.79 14.29
C PHE A 277 -8.83 1.28 14.11
N ALA A 278 -9.39 0.60 15.11
CA ALA A 278 -9.76 -0.81 15.03
C ALA A 278 -11.22 -1.03 15.42
N ILE A 279 -11.90 -1.94 14.72
CA ILE A 279 -13.20 -2.49 15.12
C ILE A 279 -12.95 -3.87 15.71
N ILE A 280 -13.53 -4.12 16.88
CA ILE A 280 -13.37 -5.33 17.67
C ILE A 280 -14.66 -6.13 17.62
N ASN A 281 -14.57 -7.42 17.30
CA ASN A 281 -15.71 -8.34 17.24
C ASN A 281 -16.44 -8.38 18.59
N ASN A 282 -17.74 -8.10 18.59
CA ASN A 282 -18.56 -8.05 19.81
C ASN A 282 -18.71 -9.44 20.48
N SER A 283 -18.29 -10.52 19.84
CA SER A 283 -18.13 -11.84 20.50
C SER A 283 -17.04 -11.82 21.60
N ALA A 284 -16.12 -10.87 21.55
CA ALA A 284 -15.06 -10.66 22.56
C ALA A 284 -15.43 -9.58 23.62
N LEU A 285 -16.64 -9.00 23.57
CA LEU A 285 -17.01 -7.81 24.38
C LEU A 285 -16.83 -8.03 25.89
N ASN A 286 -17.16 -9.23 26.38
CA ASN A 286 -17.07 -9.56 27.80
C ASN A 286 -15.62 -9.53 28.31
N PHE A 287 -14.68 -10.07 27.55
CA PHE A 287 -13.24 -9.95 27.84
C PHE A 287 -12.79 -8.48 27.72
N PHE A 288 -13.38 -7.73 26.80
CA PHE A 288 -13.04 -6.33 26.54
C PHE A 288 -13.45 -5.35 27.65
N LEU A 289 -14.33 -5.73 28.60
CA LEU A 289 -14.96 -4.81 29.55
C LEU A 289 -14.64 -5.04 31.04
N GLY A 290 -14.37 -6.28 31.51
CA GLY A 290 -13.94 -6.60 32.90
C GLY A 290 -14.29 -8.05 33.29
N GLU A 291 -13.71 -8.70 34.32
CA GLU A 291 -12.86 -8.26 35.45
C GLU A 291 -11.48 -8.97 35.52
N ASP A 292 -10.72 -8.75 36.60
CA ASP A 292 -9.38 -9.30 36.87
C ASP A 292 -9.32 -10.82 37.14
N GLN A 293 -8.37 -11.51 36.50
CA GLN A 293 -7.60 -12.62 37.10
C GLN A 293 -6.14 -12.61 36.59
N VAL A 294 -5.20 -13.05 37.43
CA VAL A 294 -3.75 -12.76 37.25
C VAL A 294 -2.96 -13.93 36.67
N GLY A 295 -2.23 -13.68 35.56
CA GLY A 295 -1.09 -14.47 35.09
C GLY A 295 0.17 -13.60 34.99
N LYS A 296 1.33 -14.05 35.49
CA LYS A 296 2.50 -13.18 35.75
C LYS A 296 3.76 -13.60 34.97
N ARG A 297 4.59 -12.59 34.62
CA ARG A 297 5.95 -12.57 33.99
C ARG A 297 5.95 -12.24 32.49
N GLU A 298 6.92 -11.49 31.95
CA GLU A 298 7.95 -10.57 32.51
C GLU A 298 8.41 -9.60 31.40
N VAL A 299 8.88 -8.40 31.75
CA VAL A 299 9.37 -7.39 30.78
C VAL A 299 10.86 -7.60 30.48
N HIS A 300 11.25 -7.38 29.21
CA HIS A 300 12.63 -7.54 28.75
C HIS A 300 13.47 -6.26 28.92
N VAL A 301 14.38 -6.28 29.89
CA VAL A 301 15.57 -5.42 29.94
C VAL A 301 16.73 -6.21 29.34
N VAL A 302 17.65 -5.57 28.61
CA VAL A 302 18.81 -6.22 27.99
C VAL A 302 19.66 -6.90 29.07
N LYS A 303 19.85 -8.21 28.96
CA LYS A 303 20.63 -9.02 29.94
C LYS A 303 22.03 -9.32 29.39
N ARG A 304 22.98 -9.53 30.31
CA ARG A 304 24.39 -9.84 30.02
C ARG A 304 24.50 -11.02 29.04
N GLY A 305 25.09 -10.79 27.87
CA GLY A 305 25.24 -11.79 26.79
C GLY A 305 24.33 -11.60 25.57
N GLU A 306 23.62 -10.48 25.44
CA GLU A 306 22.81 -10.17 24.26
C GLU A 306 23.53 -9.26 23.25
N THR A 307 23.14 -9.37 21.97
CA THR A 307 23.89 -8.79 20.85
C THR A 307 23.00 -7.95 19.95
N LEU A 308 23.60 -6.99 19.23
CA LEU A 308 22.93 -6.15 18.23
C LEU A 308 22.14 -6.99 17.21
N SER A 309 22.64 -8.16 16.80
CA SER A 309 21.95 -9.11 15.90
C SER A 309 20.65 -9.66 16.47
N LYS A 310 20.59 -9.88 17.78
CA LYS A 310 19.41 -10.41 18.47
C LYS A 310 18.34 -9.31 18.61
N ILE A 311 18.75 -8.13 19.05
CA ILE A 311 17.91 -6.94 19.21
C ILE A 311 17.35 -6.47 17.85
N ALA A 312 18.19 -6.39 16.82
CA ALA A 312 17.77 -6.01 15.46
C ALA A 312 16.73 -6.99 14.89
N LYS A 313 16.95 -8.31 15.07
CA LYS A 313 16.03 -9.36 14.63
C LYS A 313 14.69 -9.36 15.37
N GLN A 314 14.67 -8.95 16.64
CA GLN A 314 13.43 -8.79 17.41
C GLN A 314 12.63 -7.54 17.00
N ASN A 315 13.25 -6.56 16.35
CA ASN A 315 12.66 -5.27 15.98
C ASN A 315 12.63 -5.04 14.45
N ASN A 316 12.71 -6.11 13.64
CA ASN A 316 12.65 -6.08 12.17
C ASN A 316 13.58 -5.05 11.49
N THR A 317 14.79 -4.87 12.02
CA THR A 317 15.84 -4.00 11.47
C THR A 317 17.15 -4.75 11.25
N THR A 318 18.16 -4.10 10.65
CA THR A 318 19.48 -4.71 10.38
C THR A 318 20.57 -4.19 11.32
N VAL A 319 21.59 -5.02 11.59
CA VAL A 319 22.69 -4.68 12.52
C VAL A 319 23.47 -3.46 12.07
N ASP A 320 23.81 -3.39 10.78
CA ASP A 320 24.58 -2.29 10.20
C ASP A 320 23.82 -0.96 10.25
N GLU A 321 22.50 -1.01 10.15
CA GLU A 321 21.61 0.15 10.18
C GLU A 321 21.40 0.64 11.61
N LEU A 322 21.13 -0.30 12.54
CA LEU A 322 21.07 -0.06 13.99
C LEU A 322 22.39 0.54 14.53
N ALA A 323 23.53 0.01 14.09
CA ALA A 323 24.85 0.52 14.47
C ALA A 323 25.15 1.90 13.85
N LYS A 324 24.78 2.13 12.59
CA LYS A 324 25.01 3.39 11.87
C LYS A 324 24.21 4.57 12.44
N ILE A 325 22.98 4.32 12.89
CA ILE A 325 22.11 5.34 13.48
C ILE A 325 22.59 5.75 14.87
N ASN A 326 23.04 4.79 15.67
CA ASN A 326 23.51 5.02 17.04
C ASN A 326 25.03 5.29 17.13
N ALA A 327 25.66 5.66 16.01
CA ALA A 327 27.09 5.99 15.88
C ALA A 327 28.07 4.92 16.44
N ILE A 328 27.67 3.64 16.46
CA ILE A 328 28.44 2.53 17.04
C ILE A 328 29.63 2.18 16.13
N LYS A 329 30.84 2.52 16.57
CA LYS A 329 32.09 2.34 15.80
C LYS A 329 32.62 0.91 15.77
N ASP A 330 32.39 0.11 16.81
CA ASP A 330 32.75 -1.32 16.88
C ASP A 330 31.46 -2.15 17.02
N ARG A 331 31.08 -2.88 15.98
CA ARG A 331 29.81 -3.63 15.92
C ARG A 331 29.76 -4.83 16.88
N ASN A 332 30.87 -5.16 17.53
CA ASN A 332 30.95 -6.26 18.50
C ASN A 332 30.93 -5.78 19.96
N LYS A 333 30.81 -4.47 20.23
CA LYS A 333 30.80 -3.91 21.59
C LYS A 333 29.62 -2.97 21.80
N LEU A 334 28.70 -3.38 22.67
CA LEU A 334 27.58 -2.56 23.14
C LEU A 334 27.73 -2.35 24.65
N PRO A 335 27.84 -1.10 25.15
CA PRO A 335 27.92 -0.85 26.59
C PRO A 335 26.63 -1.26 27.32
N GLU A 336 26.77 -1.92 28.46
CA GLU A 336 25.62 -2.27 29.30
C GLU A 336 24.95 -0.99 29.84
N GLY A 337 23.65 -0.82 29.58
CA GLY A 337 22.86 0.36 30.00
C GLY A 337 22.58 1.41 28.92
N ALA A 338 23.06 1.25 27.67
CA ALA A 338 22.79 2.21 26.58
C ALA A 338 21.36 2.09 25.98
N THR A 339 20.77 3.24 25.61
CA THR A 339 19.51 3.34 24.84
C THR A 339 19.82 3.52 23.35
N LEU A 340 18.98 2.96 22.45
CA LEU A 340 19.19 2.98 21.00
C LEU A 340 17.95 3.50 20.24
N GLU A 341 18.17 4.31 19.20
CA GLU A 341 17.15 4.76 18.25
C GLU A 341 17.04 3.84 17.01
N LEU A 342 15.90 3.89 16.33
CA LEU A 342 15.53 3.02 15.21
C LEU A 342 15.16 3.82 13.94
N PRO A 343 15.45 3.29 12.72
CA PRO A 343 15.12 3.97 11.46
C PRO A 343 13.61 4.01 11.18
N LYS A 344 13.16 5.09 10.55
CA LYS A 344 11.80 5.20 9.99
C LYS A 344 11.79 5.93 8.64
N ILE A 345 11.42 5.21 7.59
CA ILE A 345 10.84 5.77 6.36
C ILE A 345 9.64 4.87 6.04
N ASN A 346 8.43 5.42 6.13
CA ASN A 346 7.20 4.65 5.94
C ASN A 346 6.75 4.69 4.47
N TYR A 347 6.12 3.62 3.99
CA TYR A 347 5.30 3.66 2.79
C TYR A 347 3.81 3.54 3.12
N THR A 348 2.99 4.09 2.23
CA THR A 348 1.62 4.54 2.50
C THR A 348 0.58 3.42 2.44
N SER A 349 0.80 2.35 3.20
CA SER A 349 -0.26 1.42 3.56
C SER A 349 -1.27 2.12 4.48
N ARG A 350 -2.57 1.95 4.22
CA ARG A 350 -3.61 2.29 5.22
C ARG A 350 -3.73 1.23 6.32
N SER A 351 -3.04 0.10 6.21
CA SER A 351 -2.94 -0.92 7.27
C SER A 351 -1.64 -0.69 8.05
N PRO A 352 -1.70 -0.35 9.36
CA PRO A 352 -0.52 -0.33 10.24
C PRO A 352 0.03 -1.74 10.46
N ASP A 353 1.20 -1.85 11.11
CA ASP A 353 1.73 -3.14 11.55
C ASP A 353 0.80 -3.77 12.61
N VAL A 354 0.45 -5.04 12.38
CA VAL A 354 -0.39 -5.87 13.28
C VAL A 354 0.30 -6.05 14.64
N SER A 355 1.64 -5.95 14.71
CA SER A 355 2.38 -5.95 15.98
C SER A 355 1.94 -4.84 16.94
N MET A 356 1.54 -3.68 16.41
CA MET A 356 1.06 -2.53 17.20
C MET A 356 -0.26 -2.85 17.90
N LEU A 357 -1.15 -3.57 17.22
CA LEU A 357 -2.43 -4.00 17.76
C LEU A 357 -2.26 -5.19 18.72
N SER A 358 -1.37 -6.14 18.40
CA SER A 358 -0.98 -7.22 19.32
C SER A 358 -0.46 -6.67 20.65
N GLY A 359 0.47 -5.70 20.60
CA GLY A 359 1.00 -5.03 21.78
C GLY A 359 0.01 -4.12 22.51
N ALA A 360 -1.10 -3.73 21.87
CA ALA A 360 -2.21 -3.01 22.51
C ALA A 360 -3.13 -3.98 23.26
N LEU A 361 -3.54 -5.07 22.60
CA LEU A 361 -4.38 -6.13 23.16
C LEU A 361 -3.68 -6.83 24.33
N ALA A 362 -2.38 -7.13 24.22
CA ALA A 362 -1.59 -7.70 25.30
C ALA A 362 -1.54 -6.82 26.57
N LYS A 363 -1.49 -5.50 26.41
CA LYS A 363 -1.59 -4.53 27.54
C LYS A 363 -2.99 -4.43 28.14
N MET A 364 -3.98 -5.04 27.49
CA MET A 364 -5.36 -5.19 27.96
C MET A 364 -5.68 -6.65 28.35
N GLY A 365 -4.66 -7.52 28.51
CA GLY A 365 -4.82 -8.94 28.88
C GLY A 365 -5.28 -9.87 27.74
N LEU A 366 -5.57 -9.33 26.55
CA LEU A 366 -6.16 -10.04 25.41
C LEU A 366 -5.09 -10.75 24.57
N VAL A 367 -4.55 -11.86 25.06
CA VAL A 367 -3.75 -12.79 24.22
C VAL A 367 -3.90 -14.25 24.64
N ASP A 368 -4.63 -15.02 23.83
CA ASP A 368 -4.13 -16.32 23.37
C ASP A 368 -4.74 -16.66 22.00
N GLY A 369 -3.96 -17.23 21.09
CA GLY A 369 -4.36 -17.76 19.76
C GLY A 369 -5.04 -16.84 18.70
N ALA A 370 -6.06 -16.05 19.06
CA ALA A 370 -7.17 -15.69 18.17
C ALA A 370 -7.19 -14.25 17.61
N MET A 371 -6.02 -13.63 17.36
CA MET A 371 -5.97 -12.21 16.93
C MET A 371 -6.72 -11.89 15.62
N LEU A 372 -6.94 -12.89 14.75
CA LEU A 372 -7.67 -12.72 13.48
C LEU A 372 -9.21 -12.78 13.64
N ASP A 373 -9.71 -13.38 14.71
CA ASP A 373 -11.16 -13.52 14.97
C ASP A 373 -11.71 -12.36 15.83
N ILE A 374 -10.81 -11.65 16.53
CA ILE A 374 -11.12 -10.52 17.42
C ILE A 374 -11.22 -9.19 16.65
N VAL A 375 -10.63 -9.07 15.46
CA VAL A 375 -10.41 -7.77 14.77
C VAL A 375 -11.05 -7.75 13.39
N GLU A 376 -12.14 -7.01 13.23
CA GLU A 376 -12.90 -6.90 11.97
C GLU A 376 -12.36 -5.81 11.03
N TYR A 377 -11.71 -4.79 11.60
CA TYR A 377 -11.15 -3.66 10.88
C TYR A 377 -9.91 -3.16 11.60
N PHE A 378 -8.86 -2.77 10.86
CA PHE A 378 -7.67 -2.12 11.41
C PHE A 378 -7.01 -1.23 10.36
N LYS A 379 -7.15 0.09 10.46
CA LYS A 379 -6.58 1.06 9.49
C LYS A 379 -6.13 2.37 10.13
N SER A 380 -5.24 3.09 9.43
CA SER A 380 -4.84 4.46 9.78
C SER A 380 -5.59 5.53 8.97
N HIS A 381 -6.03 6.57 9.68
CA HIS A 381 -6.83 7.67 9.16
C HIS A 381 -6.11 8.99 9.43
N VAL A 382 -5.82 9.76 8.38
CA VAL A 382 -5.40 11.15 8.54
C VAL A 382 -6.62 11.99 8.87
N VAL A 383 -6.58 12.66 10.02
CA VAL A 383 -7.58 13.60 10.47
C VAL A 383 -7.35 14.95 9.79
N LEU A 384 -8.24 15.23 8.85
CA LEU A 384 -8.22 16.42 8.01
C LEU A 384 -8.57 17.71 8.80
N PRO A 385 -8.17 18.88 8.29
CA PRO A 385 -8.28 20.17 8.98
C PRO A 385 -9.68 20.52 9.52
N ARG A 386 -9.73 21.52 10.41
CA ARG A 386 -10.99 22.13 10.84
C ARG A 386 -11.69 22.76 9.64
N ASN A 387 -13.01 22.51 9.53
CA ASN A 387 -13.87 22.82 8.38
C ASN A 387 -13.63 21.98 7.11
N SER A 388 -12.88 20.86 7.18
CA SER A 388 -12.81 19.88 6.09
C SER A 388 -14.22 19.37 5.72
N LYS A 389 -14.57 19.49 4.44
CA LYS A 389 -15.81 18.93 3.90
C LYS A 389 -15.78 17.41 3.79
N THR A 390 -14.59 16.82 3.69
CA THR A 390 -14.41 15.36 3.68
C THR A 390 -14.74 14.77 5.06
N HIS A 391 -14.40 15.48 6.14
CA HIS A 391 -14.81 15.16 7.51
C HIS A 391 -15.98 16.04 7.97
N ALA A 392 -17.08 15.98 7.22
CA ALA A 392 -18.31 16.71 7.52
C ALA A 392 -18.80 16.44 8.95
N ASN A 393 -19.25 17.51 9.63
CA ASN A 393 -19.63 17.48 11.06
C ASN A 393 -18.57 16.81 11.94
N ASP A 394 -17.29 17.07 11.64
CA ASP A 394 -16.10 16.51 12.27
C ASP A 394 -16.14 14.97 12.45
N THR A 395 -16.81 14.29 11.51
CA THR A 395 -17.09 12.85 11.58
C THR A 395 -16.33 12.08 10.49
N ILE A 396 -15.64 10.99 10.87
CA ILE A 396 -14.96 10.07 9.96
C ILE A 396 -15.84 8.85 9.73
N SER A 397 -16.38 8.68 8.52
CA SER A 397 -17.30 7.57 8.22
C SER A 397 -16.57 6.27 7.91
N ILE A 398 -16.94 5.18 8.58
CA ILE A 398 -16.56 3.81 8.25
C ILE A 398 -17.82 3.03 7.86
N LYS A 399 -17.81 2.43 6.67
CA LYS A 399 -18.80 1.41 6.29
C LYS A 399 -18.24 0.03 6.58
N ALA A 400 -19.03 -0.81 7.24
CA ALA A 400 -18.72 -2.22 7.40
C ALA A 400 -18.69 -2.95 6.04
N ALA A 401 -17.92 -4.02 5.94
CA ALA A 401 -18.10 -5.00 4.87
C ALA A 401 -19.43 -5.73 5.09
N PRO A 402 -20.12 -6.22 4.04
CA PRO A 402 -21.31 -7.06 4.22
C PRO A 402 -20.96 -8.30 5.05
N ALA A 403 -21.81 -8.61 6.03
CA ALA A 403 -21.57 -9.71 6.97
C ALA A 403 -21.41 -11.04 6.24
N LYS A 404 -20.43 -11.86 6.67
CA LYS A 404 -20.30 -13.24 6.19
C LYS A 404 -21.46 -14.06 6.75
N THR A 405 -22.39 -14.47 5.90
CA THR A 405 -23.45 -15.42 6.25
C THR A 405 -22.80 -16.77 6.59
N VAL A 406 -22.85 -17.17 7.87
CA VAL A 406 -22.37 -18.48 8.34
C VAL A 406 -23.47 -19.53 8.08
N PRO A 407 -23.22 -20.59 7.31
CA PRO A 407 -24.19 -21.69 7.16
C PRO A 407 -24.38 -22.44 8.49
N ALA A 408 -25.61 -22.90 8.74
CA ALA A 408 -25.96 -23.56 10.01
C ALA A 408 -25.18 -24.87 10.22
N THR A 409 -24.65 -25.06 11.43
CA THR A 409 -23.84 -26.22 11.82
C THR A 409 -24.66 -27.50 11.84
N GLN A 410 -24.34 -28.47 10.99
CA GLN A 410 -24.80 -29.85 11.17
C GLN A 410 -23.84 -30.61 12.09
N ASN A 411 -24.36 -31.13 13.20
CA ASN A 411 -23.63 -31.98 14.12
C ASN A 411 -23.22 -33.30 13.45
N ASN A 412 -21.95 -33.69 13.57
CA ASN A 412 -21.55 -35.08 13.40
C ASN A 412 -20.44 -35.47 14.40
N LYS A 413 -20.47 -36.73 14.85
CA LYS A 413 -19.77 -37.17 16.06
C LYS A 413 -18.27 -37.40 15.83
N MET A 414 -17.45 -37.06 16.84
CA MET A 414 -16.02 -37.42 16.86
C MET A 414 -15.82 -38.93 17.01
N ALA A 415 -14.88 -39.49 16.23
CA ALA A 415 -14.30 -40.81 16.48
C ALA A 415 -12.90 -40.66 17.14
N LYS A 416 -12.53 -41.60 18.02
CA LYS A 416 -11.23 -41.61 18.73
C LYS A 416 -10.25 -42.55 18.03
N HIS A 417 -8.94 -42.24 18.07
CA HIS A 417 -7.88 -43.22 17.79
C HIS A 417 -6.64 -43.04 18.68
N LYS A 418 -5.86 -44.12 18.83
CA LYS A 418 -4.58 -44.24 19.56
C LYS A 418 -3.63 -45.20 18.79
N THR A 419 -2.35 -45.38 19.11
CA THR A 419 -1.50 -44.65 20.09
C THR A 419 -0.40 -43.87 19.32
N LYS A 420 0.95 -43.96 19.46
CA LYS A 420 1.90 -44.60 20.40
C LYS A 420 3.20 -43.77 20.42
N LYS A 421 4.03 -43.92 21.46
CA LYS A 421 5.47 -43.61 21.42
C LYS A 421 6.26 -44.75 20.76
N ASP A 422 7.47 -44.45 20.27
CA ASP A 422 8.72 -44.98 20.87
C ASP A 422 9.94 -44.19 20.39
N GLU A 423 11.07 -44.39 21.08
CA GLU A 423 12.31 -43.60 20.97
C GLU A 423 13.46 -44.44 20.40
N LYS A 424 14.35 -43.82 19.61
CA LYS A 424 15.82 -43.80 19.88
C LYS A 424 16.62 -43.01 18.85
N SER A 425 17.82 -42.62 19.27
CA SER A 425 18.80 -41.81 18.53
C SER A 425 20.05 -42.60 18.15
N VAL A 426 20.63 -42.33 16.97
CA VAL A 426 22.06 -42.55 16.66
C VAL A 426 22.58 -41.37 15.82
N LYS A 427 23.89 -41.09 15.88
CA LYS A 427 24.61 -40.10 15.07
C LYS A 427 25.11 -40.74 13.73
N ASP A 428 25.93 -40.17 12.84
CA ASP A 428 26.85 -39.01 12.93
C ASP A 428 27.28 -38.46 11.54
N THR A 429 28.11 -37.41 11.53
CA THR A 429 29.07 -36.99 10.48
C THR A 429 28.59 -36.64 9.05
N ALA A 430 28.12 -35.40 8.90
CA ALA A 430 28.64 -34.35 8.00
C ALA A 430 29.30 -34.63 6.61
N VAL A 431 28.81 -33.91 5.59
CA VAL A 431 29.64 -33.19 4.59
C VAL A 431 29.06 -31.76 4.42
N LYS A 432 29.92 -30.77 4.14
CA LYS A 432 29.55 -29.33 4.07
C LYS A 432 28.93 -28.94 2.72
N ALA A 433 27.92 -28.07 2.76
CA ALA A 433 27.52 -27.18 1.66
C ALA A 433 27.29 -25.76 2.23
N SER A 434 27.56 -24.72 1.44
CA SER A 434 27.66 -23.33 1.94
C SER A 434 26.34 -22.70 2.37
N ASP A 435 26.38 -21.88 3.41
CA ASP A 435 25.26 -21.03 3.85
C ASP A 435 25.08 -19.80 2.96
N ALA A 436 24.77 -20.05 1.69
CA ALA A 436 24.13 -19.05 0.84
C ALA A 436 22.72 -18.74 1.38
N VAL A 437 22.46 -17.48 1.73
CA VAL A 437 21.13 -17.00 2.13
C VAL A 437 20.26 -16.85 0.88
N VAL A 438 19.55 -17.92 0.54
CA VAL A 438 18.69 -17.98 -0.66
C VAL A 438 17.35 -17.27 -0.43
N LYS A 439 17.00 -16.34 -1.31
CA LYS A 439 15.83 -15.46 -1.22
C LYS A 439 14.69 -15.94 -2.12
N LEU A 440 13.70 -16.61 -1.52
CA LEU A 440 12.49 -17.08 -2.20
C LEU A 440 11.33 -16.12 -1.94
N ASP A 441 11.07 -15.25 -2.90
CA ASP A 441 10.03 -14.19 -2.85
C ASP A 441 8.74 -14.60 -3.59
N PHE A 442 7.69 -13.80 -3.37
CA PHE A 442 6.43 -13.87 -4.12
C PHE A 442 6.20 -12.57 -4.90
N SER A 443 5.59 -12.68 -6.08
CA SER A 443 5.05 -11.51 -6.79
C SER A 443 3.83 -10.94 -6.08
N LEU A 444 3.61 -9.63 -6.18
CA LEU A 444 2.44 -8.95 -5.61
C LEU A 444 1.09 -9.46 -6.17
N ASP A 445 1.11 -10.13 -7.33
CA ASP A 445 -0.06 -10.80 -7.93
C ASP A 445 -0.44 -12.14 -7.26
N VAL A 446 0.38 -12.69 -6.37
CA VAL A 446 0.07 -13.95 -5.67
C VAL A 446 -0.94 -13.66 -4.56
N ALA A 447 -2.19 -14.06 -4.77
CA ALA A 447 -3.30 -13.68 -3.89
C ALA A 447 -3.25 -14.31 -2.48
N LYS A 448 -2.57 -15.45 -2.31
CA LYS A 448 -2.46 -16.21 -1.06
C LYS A 448 -1.08 -16.90 -0.91
N PRO A 449 0.03 -16.16 -0.71
CA PRO A 449 1.38 -16.73 -0.61
C PRO A 449 1.60 -17.58 0.66
N GLU A 450 0.74 -17.42 1.67
CA GLU A 450 0.68 -18.25 2.88
C GLU A 450 0.25 -19.70 2.59
N LEU A 451 -0.64 -19.93 1.62
CA LEU A 451 -1.13 -21.27 1.24
C LEU A 451 -0.10 -22.10 0.45
N VAL A 452 1.01 -21.50 0.00
CA VAL A 452 2.17 -22.29 -0.47
C VAL A 452 2.88 -22.83 0.76
N SER A 453 2.99 -24.15 0.89
CA SER A 453 3.45 -24.80 2.12
C SER A 453 4.93 -24.55 2.42
N SER A 454 5.33 -24.77 3.68
CA SER A 454 6.74 -24.82 4.06
C SER A 454 7.50 -25.91 3.29
N TYR A 455 6.89 -27.09 3.09
CA TYR A 455 7.46 -28.18 2.28
C TYR A 455 7.84 -27.74 0.86
N THR A 456 6.91 -27.07 0.16
CA THR A 456 7.17 -26.50 -1.17
C THR A 456 8.21 -25.38 -1.11
N LYS A 457 8.10 -24.44 -0.16
CA LYS A 457 9.07 -23.34 0.01
C LYS A 457 10.49 -23.86 0.24
N ASP A 458 10.65 -24.88 1.08
CA ASP A 458 11.95 -25.42 1.47
C ASP A 458 12.52 -26.39 0.42
N MET A 459 11.67 -27.09 -0.33
CA MET A 459 12.08 -27.80 -1.55
C MET A 459 12.72 -26.84 -2.56
N ILE A 460 12.06 -25.71 -2.87
CA ILE A 460 12.61 -24.71 -3.81
C ILE A 460 13.89 -24.07 -3.26
N LYS A 461 13.95 -23.68 -1.98
CA LYS A 461 15.20 -23.21 -1.34
C LYS A 461 16.33 -24.24 -1.42
N THR A 462 16.01 -25.53 -1.34
CA THR A 462 17.01 -26.62 -1.47
C THR A 462 17.57 -26.65 -2.90
N ILE A 463 16.72 -26.62 -3.93
CA ILE A 463 17.17 -26.47 -5.33
C ILE A 463 18.08 -25.25 -5.47
N MET A 464 17.65 -24.09 -4.94
CA MET A 464 18.39 -22.84 -4.99
C MET A 464 19.79 -22.96 -4.37
N LYS A 465 19.91 -23.56 -3.16
CA LYS A 465 21.20 -23.82 -2.53
C LYS A 465 22.05 -24.76 -3.37
N THR A 466 21.51 -25.89 -3.83
CA THR A 466 22.22 -26.91 -4.63
C THR A 466 22.84 -26.33 -5.91
N ILE A 467 22.14 -25.42 -6.61
CA ILE A 467 22.65 -24.81 -7.84
C ILE A 467 23.39 -23.47 -7.59
N GLY A 468 23.43 -22.97 -6.37
CA GLY A 468 23.91 -21.63 -6.03
C GLY A 468 23.16 -20.53 -6.76
N LEU A 469 21.83 -20.47 -6.58
CA LEU A 469 20.93 -19.42 -7.09
C LEU A 469 20.45 -18.57 -5.92
N ASP A 470 20.81 -17.29 -5.94
CA ASP A 470 20.66 -16.38 -4.80
C ASP A 470 19.21 -15.91 -4.60
N GLU A 471 18.45 -15.73 -5.69
CA GLU A 471 17.05 -15.27 -5.67
C GLU A 471 16.16 -16.04 -6.65
N ALA A 472 14.92 -16.32 -6.24
CA ALA A 472 13.84 -16.82 -7.09
C ALA A 472 12.51 -16.18 -6.68
N ILE A 473 11.61 -15.95 -7.64
CA ILE A 473 10.31 -15.31 -7.39
C ILE A 473 9.18 -16.20 -7.89
N ILE A 474 8.29 -16.60 -6.98
CA ILE A 474 7.03 -17.27 -7.30
C ILE A 474 6.05 -16.22 -7.83
N THR A 475 5.71 -16.32 -9.11
CA THR A 475 4.81 -15.40 -9.83
C THR A 475 3.35 -15.80 -9.80
N SER A 476 3.03 -17.05 -9.45
CA SER A 476 1.66 -17.48 -9.22
C SER A 476 1.59 -18.63 -8.21
N GLY A 477 0.43 -18.80 -7.58
CA GLY A 477 0.08 -19.94 -6.75
C GLY A 477 -1.38 -20.32 -7.01
N ILE A 478 -2.17 -20.53 -5.95
CA ILE A 478 -3.63 -20.60 -6.06
C ILE A 478 -4.21 -19.29 -6.63
N ARG A 479 -5.24 -19.40 -7.47
CA ARG A 479 -5.91 -18.29 -8.16
C ARG A 479 -7.40 -18.36 -7.89
N THR A 480 -8.01 -17.22 -7.55
CA THR A 480 -9.47 -17.14 -7.38
C THR A 480 -10.21 -17.35 -8.71
N THR A 481 -11.43 -17.85 -8.61
CA THR A 481 -12.39 -18.00 -9.71
C THR A 481 -12.59 -16.70 -10.49
N GLU A 482 -12.72 -15.57 -9.77
CA GLU A 482 -12.81 -14.22 -10.32
C GLU A 482 -11.53 -13.80 -11.09
N ARG A 483 -10.33 -14.03 -10.54
CA ARG A 483 -9.07 -13.71 -11.24
C ARG A 483 -8.89 -14.61 -12.46
N GLN A 484 -9.33 -15.87 -12.40
CA GLN A 484 -9.33 -16.77 -13.56
C GLN A 484 -10.32 -16.30 -14.63
N ALA A 485 -11.55 -15.92 -14.26
CA ALA A 485 -12.55 -15.36 -15.16
C ALA A 485 -12.03 -14.09 -15.86
N LYS A 486 -11.45 -13.16 -15.10
CA LYS A 486 -10.85 -11.94 -15.66
C LYS A 486 -9.68 -12.25 -16.61
N THR A 487 -8.76 -13.16 -16.24
CA THR A 487 -7.66 -13.55 -17.13
C THR A 487 -8.17 -14.20 -18.42
N MET A 488 -9.24 -15.00 -18.36
CA MET A 488 -9.87 -15.54 -19.57
C MET A 488 -10.55 -14.44 -20.40
N TYR A 489 -11.29 -13.52 -19.79
CA TYR A 489 -11.90 -12.37 -20.46
C TYR A 489 -10.86 -11.54 -21.20
N ASP A 490 -9.81 -11.09 -20.50
CA ASP A 490 -8.79 -10.21 -21.06
C ASP A 490 -7.97 -10.94 -22.17
N ASN A 491 -7.82 -12.27 -22.10
CA ASN A 491 -7.26 -13.09 -23.17
C ASN A 491 -8.19 -13.20 -24.40
N ILE A 492 -9.51 -13.37 -24.22
CA ILE A 492 -10.45 -13.51 -25.34
C ILE A 492 -10.54 -12.19 -26.12
N GLU A 493 -10.56 -11.04 -25.44
CA GLU A 493 -10.50 -9.72 -26.10
C GLU A 493 -9.17 -9.50 -26.83
N SER A 494 -8.05 -10.03 -26.31
CA SER A 494 -6.72 -9.85 -26.89
C SER A 494 -6.42 -10.77 -28.08
N TYR A 495 -7.03 -11.97 -28.13
CA TYR A 495 -6.65 -13.02 -29.08
C TYR A 495 -7.82 -13.65 -29.85
N GLY A 496 -9.07 -13.26 -29.56
CA GLY A 496 -10.27 -13.78 -30.20
C GLY A 496 -10.77 -15.12 -29.65
N VAL A 497 -12.07 -15.37 -29.83
CA VAL A 497 -12.77 -16.58 -29.34
C VAL A 497 -12.14 -17.86 -29.88
N ASP A 498 -11.89 -17.96 -31.19
CA ASP A 498 -11.38 -19.18 -31.83
C ASP A 498 -9.98 -19.57 -31.35
N SER A 499 -9.15 -18.58 -31.00
CA SER A 499 -7.84 -18.81 -30.39
C SER A 499 -7.98 -19.46 -29.02
N GLN A 500 -8.90 -18.95 -28.19
CA GLN A 500 -9.13 -19.50 -26.85
C GLN A 500 -9.87 -20.84 -26.88
N LEU A 501 -10.75 -21.09 -27.86
CA LEU A 501 -11.36 -22.41 -28.09
C LEU A 501 -10.33 -23.47 -28.50
N LYS A 502 -9.28 -23.09 -29.24
CA LYS A 502 -8.15 -23.99 -29.59
C LYS A 502 -7.19 -24.20 -28.41
N LEU A 503 -7.06 -23.22 -27.52
CA LEU A 503 -6.18 -23.27 -26.34
C LEU A 503 -6.75 -24.08 -25.18
N TYR A 504 -8.05 -23.96 -24.89
CA TYR A 504 -8.67 -24.55 -23.70
C TYR A 504 -9.20 -25.97 -23.92
N ALA A 505 -9.07 -26.80 -22.88
CA ALA A 505 -9.83 -28.03 -22.72
C ALA A 505 -11.33 -27.73 -22.46
N GLN A 506 -12.19 -28.75 -22.53
CA GLN A 506 -13.65 -28.59 -22.53
C GLN A 506 -14.21 -27.65 -21.44
N PRO A 507 -13.80 -27.73 -20.15
CA PRO A 507 -14.32 -26.82 -19.12
C PRO A 507 -13.98 -25.34 -19.40
N GLY A 508 -12.79 -25.07 -19.95
CA GLY A 508 -12.42 -23.72 -20.37
C GLY A 508 -13.15 -23.27 -21.63
N ARG A 509 -13.47 -24.18 -22.55
CA ARG A 509 -14.29 -23.88 -23.74
C ARG A 509 -15.73 -23.49 -23.38
N GLU A 510 -16.31 -24.09 -22.34
CA GLU A 510 -17.62 -23.67 -21.83
C GLU A 510 -17.61 -22.24 -21.28
N VAL A 511 -16.53 -21.85 -20.57
CA VAL A 511 -16.36 -20.47 -20.06
C VAL A 511 -16.10 -19.48 -21.21
N VAL A 512 -15.37 -19.87 -22.26
CA VAL A 512 -15.23 -19.10 -23.51
C VAL A 512 -16.58 -19.00 -24.25
N GLY A 513 -17.40 -20.05 -24.22
CA GLY A 513 -18.76 -20.05 -24.77
C GLY A 513 -19.70 -19.11 -24.02
N CYS A 514 -19.62 -19.06 -22.69
CA CYS A 514 -20.32 -18.10 -21.83
C CYS A 514 -20.01 -16.66 -22.25
N TYR A 515 -18.72 -16.31 -22.40
CA TYR A 515 -18.29 -15.03 -22.98
C TYR A 515 -18.90 -14.81 -24.38
N ALA A 516 -18.76 -15.78 -25.29
CA ALA A 516 -19.13 -15.63 -26.69
C ALA A 516 -20.65 -15.48 -26.90
N LYS A 517 -21.47 -16.02 -26.00
CA LYS A 517 -22.91 -15.76 -25.93
C LYS A 517 -23.17 -14.33 -25.45
N LEU A 518 -22.76 -13.99 -24.24
CA LEU A 518 -23.10 -12.71 -23.59
C LEU A 518 -22.55 -11.49 -24.35
N LYS A 519 -21.40 -11.64 -25.03
CA LYS A 519 -20.81 -10.61 -25.91
C LYS A 519 -21.66 -10.34 -27.16
N LYS A 520 -22.34 -11.35 -27.73
CA LYS A 520 -23.34 -11.16 -28.81
C LYS A 520 -24.62 -10.50 -28.32
N GLU A 521 -24.95 -10.72 -27.05
CA GLU A 521 -26.11 -10.12 -26.35
C GLU A 521 -25.80 -8.71 -25.82
N ASN A 522 -24.66 -8.11 -26.21
CA ASN A 522 -24.18 -6.77 -25.77
C ASN A 522 -24.12 -6.58 -24.24
N THR A 523 -23.94 -7.66 -23.48
CA THR A 523 -23.86 -7.64 -22.01
C THR A 523 -22.62 -6.87 -21.51
N GLU A 524 -22.71 -6.18 -20.37
CA GLU A 524 -21.57 -5.42 -19.85
C GLU A 524 -20.38 -6.29 -19.41
N LYS A 525 -19.14 -5.79 -19.58
CA LYS A 525 -17.90 -6.47 -19.14
C LYS A 525 -17.98 -7.03 -17.70
N ARG A 526 -18.61 -6.32 -16.77
CA ARG A 526 -18.76 -6.77 -15.37
C ARG A 526 -19.67 -8.00 -15.26
N GLN A 527 -20.80 -7.99 -15.94
CA GLN A 527 -21.77 -9.09 -15.97
C GLN A 527 -21.17 -10.32 -16.69
N ILE A 528 -20.47 -10.11 -17.82
CA ILE A 528 -19.75 -11.19 -18.51
C ILE A 528 -18.71 -11.85 -17.58
N ILE A 529 -17.89 -11.07 -16.87
CA ILE A 529 -16.90 -11.63 -15.93
C ILE A 529 -17.59 -12.36 -14.75
N SER A 530 -18.74 -11.90 -14.27
CA SER A 530 -19.52 -12.60 -13.24
C SER A 530 -20.01 -13.97 -13.74
N ALA A 531 -20.68 -14.01 -14.90
CA ALA A 531 -21.17 -15.26 -15.47
C ALA A 531 -20.02 -16.24 -15.86
N MET A 532 -18.87 -15.72 -16.28
CA MET A 532 -17.65 -16.52 -16.49
C MET A 532 -17.11 -17.09 -15.16
N LYS A 533 -17.12 -16.31 -14.08
CA LYS A 533 -16.74 -16.75 -12.72
C LYS A 533 -17.69 -17.82 -12.20
N GLU A 534 -18.99 -17.57 -12.29
CA GLU A 534 -20.06 -18.49 -11.87
C GLU A 534 -19.95 -19.82 -12.62
N LYS A 535 -19.70 -19.80 -13.94
CA LYS A 535 -19.44 -21.03 -14.71
C LYS A 535 -18.16 -21.75 -14.29
N ILE A 536 -17.10 -21.04 -13.89
CA ILE A 536 -15.90 -21.67 -13.29
C ILE A 536 -16.24 -22.32 -11.93
N GLU A 537 -17.10 -21.70 -11.12
CA GLU A 537 -17.52 -22.21 -9.80
C GLU A 537 -18.44 -23.44 -9.91
N GLU A 538 -19.37 -23.44 -10.86
CA GLU A 538 -20.19 -24.59 -11.28
C GLU A 538 -19.29 -25.76 -11.72
N LEU A 539 -18.37 -25.52 -12.67
CA LEU A 539 -17.46 -26.54 -13.18
C LEU A 539 -16.55 -27.11 -12.08
N LEU A 540 -16.02 -26.28 -11.18
CA LEU A 540 -15.20 -26.75 -10.05
C LEU A 540 -15.99 -27.57 -9.04
N THR A 541 -17.25 -27.23 -8.80
CA THR A 541 -18.16 -28.02 -7.96
C THR A 541 -18.38 -29.41 -8.56
N ASN A 542 -18.50 -29.49 -9.88
CA ASN A 542 -18.62 -30.72 -10.65
C ASN A 542 -17.26 -31.43 -10.91
N GLY A 543 -16.17 -31.00 -10.26
CA GLY A 543 -14.83 -31.60 -10.39
C GLY A 543 -14.05 -31.24 -11.67
N HIS A 544 -14.61 -30.40 -12.53
CA HIS A 544 -14.04 -30.01 -13.82
C HIS A 544 -13.14 -28.76 -13.70
N ARG A 545 -11.82 -28.97 -13.59
CA ARG A 545 -10.82 -27.90 -13.45
C ARG A 545 -10.61 -27.10 -14.74
N VAL A 546 -11.04 -25.84 -14.77
CA VAL A 546 -10.83 -24.89 -15.89
C VAL A 546 -9.37 -24.45 -16.05
N SER A 547 -8.62 -24.35 -14.96
CA SER A 547 -7.23 -23.85 -14.94
C SER A 547 -6.49 -24.47 -13.77
N LYS A 548 -5.21 -24.83 -13.96
CA LYS A 548 -4.47 -25.58 -12.94
C LYS A 548 -4.35 -24.85 -11.60
N HIS A 549 -4.25 -23.52 -11.65
CA HIS A 549 -4.16 -22.64 -10.49
C HIS A 549 -5.52 -22.35 -9.84
N CYS A 550 -6.61 -22.55 -10.59
CA CYS A 550 -7.97 -22.29 -10.12
C CYS A 550 -8.54 -23.59 -9.53
N VAL A 551 -8.37 -23.77 -8.23
CA VAL A 551 -8.74 -24.96 -7.46
C VAL A 551 -9.24 -24.54 -6.07
N THR A 552 -9.91 -25.45 -5.36
CA THR A 552 -10.27 -25.23 -3.95
C THR A 552 -9.02 -25.25 -3.06
N GLU A 553 -9.09 -24.60 -1.90
CA GLU A 553 -7.97 -24.58 -0.95
C GLU A 553 -7.61 -25.98 -0.45
N ASP A 554 -8.60 -26.85 -0.21
CA ASP A 554 -8.35 -28.22 0.26
C ASP A 554 -7.83 -29.17 -0.82
N PHE A 555 -7.97 -28.80 -2.10
CA PHE A 555 -7.20 -29.42 -3.18
C PHE A 555 -5.76 -28.85 -3.21
N TYR A 556 -5.61 -27.54 -3.08
CA TYR A 556 -4.28 -26.89 -3.10
C TYR A 556 -3.38 -27.30 -1.93
N LYS A 557 -3.96 -27.55 -0.74
CA LYS A 557 -3.29 -28.14 0.43
C LYS A 557 -2.75 -29.55 0.17
N LYS A 558 -3.25 -30.27 -0.85
CA LYS A 558 -2.78 -31.59 -1.28
C LYS A 558 -1.85 -31.52 -2.49
N LEU A 559 -2.02 -30.52 -3.35
CA LEU A 559 -1.21 -30.27 -4.55
C LEU A 559 -0.97 -28.76 -4.72
N ASN A 560 0.19 -28.28 -4.29
CA ASN A 560 0.61 -26.90 -4.55
C ASN A 560 0.94 -26.74 -6.04
N VAL A 561 0.31 -25.77 -6.71
CA VAL A 561 0.54 -25.45 -8.12
C VAL A 561 1.10 -24.04 -8.24
N ILE A 562 2.39 -23.91 -8.57
CA ILE A 562 3.13 -22.65 -8.57
C ILE A 562 3.86 -22.37 -9.89
N ASP A 563 3.96 -21.09 -10.27
CA ASP A 563 4.83 -20.64 -11.37
C ASP A 563 6.03 -19.86 -10.81
N ILE A 564 7.26 -20.26 -11.13
CA ILE A 564 8.50 -19.54 -10.76
C ILE A 564 9.05 -18.77 -11.95
N SER A 565 9.35 -17.48 -11.75
CA SER A 565 9.70 -16.57 -12.84
C SER A 565 11.05 -16.86 -13.50
N HIS A 566 11.02 -17.50 -14.66
CA HIS A 566 12.17 -17.66 -15.56
C HIS A 566 12.85 -16.32 -15.89
N LYS A 567 12.08 -15.25 -16.11
CA LYS A 567 12.63 -13.92 -16.44
C LYS A 567 13.42 -13.30 -15.29
N ARG A 568 12.97 -13.46 -14.03
CA ARG A 568 13.68 -12.96 -12.83
C ARG A 568 14.87 -13.84 -12.45
N MET A 569 14.86 -15.12 -12.81
CA MET A 569 15.95 -16.05 -12.54
C MET A 569 17.19 -15.77 -13.40
N ARG A 570 18.37 -15.73 -12.75
CA ARG A 570 19.69 -15.55 -13.38
C ARG A 570 19.92 -16.55 -14.51
N SER A 571 20.23 -16.05 -15.71
CA SER A 571 20.28 -16.84 -16.96
C SER A 571 21.17 -18.08 -16.87
N SER A 572 22.36 -17.96 -16.29
CA SER A 572 23.33 -19.06 -16.14
C SER A 572 22.88 -20.19 -15.21
N LYS A 573 21.85 -19.98 -14.37
CA LYS A 573 21.34 -20.98 -13.41
C LYS A 573 20.15 -21.78 -13.94
N ARG A 574 19.51 -21.31 -15.02
CA ARG A 574 18.26 -21.88 -15.58
C ARG A 574 18.36 -23.36 -15.95
N LYS A 575 19.42 -23.76 -16.69
CA LYS A 575 19.64 -25.17 -17.05
C LYS A 575 19.85 -26.08 -15.84
N ALA A 576 20.49 -25.58 -14.78
CA ALA A 576 20.69 -26.32 -13.53
C ALA A 576 19.38 -26.45 -12.74
N PHE A 577 18.58 -25.37 -12.67
CA PHE A 577 17.25 -25.39 -12.06
C PHE A 577 16.32 -26.42 -12.73
N GLU A 578 16.33 -26.50 -14.07
CA GLU A 578 15.61 -27.54 -14.81
C GLU A 578 16.12 -28.97 -14.53
N ALA A 579 17.42 -29.15 -14.30
CA ALA A 579 17.99 -30.46 -13.97
C ALA A 579 17.53 -30.94 -12.58
N GLU A 580 17.50 -30.06 -11.58
CA GLU A 580 16.98 -30.39 -10.26
C GLU A 580 15.45 -30.63 -10.25
N ILE A 581 14.67 -29.85 -11.01
CA ILE A 581 13.23 -30.13 -11.23
C ILE A 581 13.04 -31.54 -11.81
N LYS A 582 13.85 -31.93 -12.81
CA LYS A 582 13.79 -33.27 -13.42
C LYS A 582 14.11 -34.37 -12.40
N LYS A 583 15.15 -34.23 -11.58
CA LYS A 583 15.47 -35.18 -10.49
C LYS A 583 14.33 -35.31 -9.47
N LEU A 584 13.70 -34.19 -9.09
CA LEU A 584 12.58 -34.17 -8.16
C LEU A 584 11.30 -34.76 -8.78
N HIS A 585 11.14 -34.67 -10.10
CA HIS A 585 10.07 -35.36 -10.83
C HIS A 585 10.29 -36.87 -10.88
N THR A 586 11.50 -37.34 -11.26
CA THR A 586 11.84 -38.77 -11.28
C THR A 586 11.71 -39.43 -9.89
N SER A 587 11.91 -38.67 -8.81
CA SER A 587 11.72 -39.12 -7.42
C SER A 587 10.32 -38.86 -6.85
N GLY A 588 9.34 -38.51 -7.69
CA GLY A 588 7.92 -38.34 -7.32
C GLY A 588 7.58 -37.08 -6.51
N LYS A 589 8.57 -36.30 -6.08
CA LYS A 589 8.41 -35.08 -5.25
C LYS A 589 7.80 -33.91 -6.02
N ILE A 590 7.88 -33.93 -7.35
CA ILE A 590 7.13 -33.06 -8.25
C ILE A 590 6.30 -33.96 -9.16
N SER A 591 4.97 -33.89 -9.11
CA SER A 591 4.12 -34.79 -9.91
C SER A 591 4.05 -34.39 -11.37
N LYS A 592 4.19 -33.09 -11.68
CA LYS A 592 4.26 -32.57 -13.05
C LYS A 592 4.99 -31.22 -13.10
N PHE A 593 5.66 -30.95 -14.21
CA PHE A 593 6.23 -29.64 -14.49
C PHE A 593 6.06 -29.25 -15.96
N ILE A 594 6.17 -27.95 -16.26
CA ILE A 594 6.36 -27.39 -17.60
C ILE A 594 7.45 -26.31 -17.48
N THR A 595 8.39 -26.26 -18.43
CA THR A 595 9.44 -25.23 -18.45
C THR A 595 9.44 -24.42 -19.75
N PRO A 596 10.02 -23.20 -19.76
CA PRO A 596 10.11 -22.36 -20.96
C PRO A 596 10.97 -22.95 -22.08
N GLY A 597 11.77 -23.99 -21.81
CA GLY A 597 12.59 -24.70 -22.80
C GLY A 597 11.86 -25.85 -23.51
N MET A 598 10.61 -26.15 -23.16
CA MET A 598 9.84 -27.26 -23.72
C MET A 598 9.07 -26.85 -24.99
N LYS A 599 8.81 -27.80 -25.90
CA LYS A 599 7.92 -27.56 -27.05
C LYS A 599 6.49 -27.37 -26.54
N GLY A 600 5.96 -26.15 -26.64
CA GLY A 600 4.72 -25.74 -25.95
C GLY A 600 4.92 -25.28 -24.49
N GLY A 601 6.14 -24.88 -24.14
CA GLY A 601 6.51 -24.42 -22.80
C GLY A 601 5.88 -23.08 -22.39
N GLU A 602 5.68 -22.91 -21.08
CA GLU A 602 5.11 -21.71 -20.48
C GLU A 602 6.20 -20.65 -20.18
N PRO A 603 5.86 -19.34 -20.06
CA PRO A 603 6.85 -18.27 -19.83
C PRO A 603 7.50 -18.28 -18.43
N ALA A 604 7.17 -19.27 -17.59
CA ALA A 604 7.65 -19.50 -16.23
C ALA A 604 7.91 -21.00 -16.01
N TYR A 605 8.55 -21.35 -14.90
CA TYR A 605 8.66 -22.74 -14.43
C TYR A 605 7.39 -23.11 -13.67
N HIS A 606 6.49 -23.81 -14.34
CA HIS A 606 5.24 -24.27 -13.76
C HIS A 606 5.44 -25.62 -13.07
N LEU A 607 5.10 -25.75 -11.79
CA LEU A 607 5.33 -26.93 -10.96
C LEU A 607 4.03 -27.35 -10.23
N GLU A 608 3.66 -28.63 -10.36
CA GLU A 608 2.60 -29.28 -9.57
C GLU A 608 3.28 -30.19 -8.53
N ILE A 609 3.18 -29.83 -7.25
CA ILE A 609 3.99 -30.38 -6.13
C ILE A 609 3.05 -31.04 -5.10
N PRO A 610 3.01 -32.39 -5.01
CA PRO A 610 2.26 -33.10 -3.99
C PRO A 610 2.70 -32.69 -2.58
N GLN A 611 1.76 -32.65 -1.66
CA GLN A 611 2.03 -32.34 -0.26
C GLN A 611 2.02 -33.64 0.57
N PRO A 612 2.93 -33.77 1.56
CA PRO A 612 3.02 -34.93 2.45
C PRO A 612 1.91 -34.94 3.52
#